data_AF-A0A227J6X0-F1
#
_entry.id   AF-A0A227J6X0-F1
#
_cell.length_a   1.000
_cell.length_b   1.000
_cell.length_c   1.000
_cell.angle_alpha   90.00
_cell.angle_beta   90.00
_cell.angle_gamma   90.00
#
_symmetry.space_group_name_H-M   'P 1'
#
loop_
_entity.id
_entity.type
_entity.pdbx_description
1 polymer ?
#
loop_
_entity_poly.entity_id
_entity_poly.type
_entity_poly.pdbx_seq_one_letter_code
_entity_poly.pdbx_strand_id
1 'polypeptide(L)'
;SKTSILVEHKGDIAGFISGYQKPDEQDVLFIWQVAVSPRFRGNGLAFRMLKELLEREALSEVKSVETTITEDNQASWALFKKLDAMNGNHGQVSTFLDEKAHFKGKHDTEFLYRIPLK
;
A
#
# COMPACT_ATOMS: atom_id res chain seq x y z
N SER A 1 -15.39 -0.25 -3.84
CA SER A 1 -14.88 0.78 -4.77
C SER A 1 -13.96 0.12 -5.78
N LYS A 2 -13.60 0.76 -6.90
CA LYS A 2 -12.61 0.26 -7.86
C LYS A 2 -11.23 0.11 -7.20
N THR A 3 -10.82 1.12 -6.44
CA THR A 3 -9.46 1.28 -5.86
C THR A 3 -9.40 0.98 -4.36
N SER A 4 -10.45 0.40 -3.78
CA SER A 4 -10.48 0.08 -2.34
C SER A 4 -11.23 -1.22 -2.09
N ILE A 5 -10.84 -1.93 -1.04
CA ILE A 5 -11.40 -3.24 -0.66
C ILE A 5 -11.63 -3.29 0.84
N LEU A 6 -12.74 -3.90 1.24
CA LEU A 6 -13.10 -4.21 2.62
C LEU A 6 -13.37 -5.71 2.69
N VAL A 7 -12.87 -6.37 3.72
CA VAL A 7 -13.09 -7.81 3.95
C VAL A 7 -13.79 -8.00 5.29
N GLU A 8 -14.86 -8.78 5.26
CA GLU A 8 -15.61 -9.19 6.44
C GLU A 8 -15.42 -10.68 6.70
N HIS A 9 -15.44 -11.06 7.97
CA HIS A 9 -15.47 -12.45 8.40
C HIS A 9 -16.53 -12.63 9.49
N LYS A 10 -17.60 -13.38 9.17
CA LYS A 10 -18.73 -13.63 10.10
C LYS A 10 -19.33 -12.35 10.69
N GLY A 11 -19.43 -11.28 9.89
CA GLY A 11 -19.98 -9.99 10.31
C GLY A 11 -18.98 -9.04 10.97
N ASP A 12 -17.74 -9.47 11.25
CA ASP A 12 -16.67 -8.59 11.73
C ASP A 12 -15.83 -8.06 10.56
N ILE A 13 -15.51 -6.76 10.55
CA ILE A 13 -14.54 -6.20 9.59
C ILE A 13 -13.14 -6.75 9.91
N ALA A 14 -12.63 -7.57 8.99
CA ALA A 14 -11.32 -8.23 9.11
C ALA A 14 -10.18 -7.36 8.58
N GLY A 15 -10.43 -6.58 7.53
CA GLY A 15 -9.44 -5.69 6.95
C GLY A 15 -9.99 -4.71 5.92
N PHE A 16 -9.20 -3.70 5.62
CA PHE A 16 -9.54 -2.64 4.68
C PHE A 16 -8.28 -2.11 4.00
N ILE A 17 -8.39 -1.80 2.71
CA ILE A 17 -7.39 -1.05 1.95
C ILE A 17 -8.08 0.12 1.26
N SER A 18 -7.56 1.33 1.46
CA SER A 18 -7.92 2.51 0.69
C SER A 18 -6.82 2.87 -0.30
N GLY A 19 -7.24 3.35 -1.47
CA GLY A 19 -6.34 3.76 -2.53
C GLY A 19 -7.07 4.54 -3.62
N TYR A 20 -6.29 5.17 -4.50
CA TYR A 20 -6.78 5.96 -5.62
C TYR A 20 -5.72 5.98 -6.74
N GLN A 21 -6.16 6.13 -7.99
CA GLN A 21 -5.24 6.40 -9.10
C GLN A 21 -4.81 7.86 -9.03
N LYS A 22 -3.50 8.13 -9.13
CA LYS A 22 -3.00 9.50 -9.07
C LYS A 22 -3.56 10.30 -10.25
N PRO A 23 -4.12 11.51 -10.03
CA PRO A 23 -4.69 12.31 -11.10
C PRO A 23 -3.70 12.60 -12.24
N ASP A 24 -2.44 12.89 -11.88
CA ASP A 24 -1.38 13.26 -12.83
C ASP A 24 -0.62 12.04 -13.39
N GLU A 25 -0.82 10.85 -12.82
CA GLU A 25 -0.16 9.59 -13.20
C GLU A 25 -1.18 8.43 -13.08
N GLN A 26 -2.10 8.34 -14.05
CA GLN A 26 -3.23 7.38 -13.94
C GLN A 26 -2.82 5.90 -13.99
N ASP A 27 -1.61 5.60 -14.46
CA ASP A 27 -1.00 4.27 -14.41
C ASP A 27 -0.39 3.95 -13.03
N VAL A 28 -0.54 4.84 -12.04
CA VAL A 28 -0.08 4.65 -10.67
C VAL A 28 -1.26 4.55 -9.72
N LEU A 29 -1.35 3.44 -9.00
CA LEU A 29 -2.25 3.27 -7.86
C LEU A 29 -1.53 3.66 -6.57
N PHE A 30 -1.98 4.74 -5.95
CA PHE A 30 -1.53 5.11 -4.61
C PHE A 30 -2.36 4.37 -3.56
N ILE A 31 -1.71 3.58 -2.71
CA ILE A 31 -2.30 2.92 -1.55
C ILE A 31 -2.08 3.82 -0.34
N TRP A 32 -3.18 4.29 0.25
CA TRP A 32 -3.12 5.24 1.35
C TRP A 32 -3.12 4.52 2.70
N GLN A 33 -4.08 3.63 2.93
CA GLN A 33 -4.16 2.90 4.21
C GLN A 33 -4.32 1.41 3.96
N VAL A 34 -3.61 0.63 4.76
CA VAL A 34 -3.81 -0.81 4.89
C VAL A 34 -4.07 -1.11 6.36
N ALA A 35 -5.28 -1.56 6.67
CA ALA A 35 -5.70 -1.91 8.01
C ALA A 35 -6.10 -3.38 8.08
N VAL A 36 -5.57 -4.09 9.08
CA VAL A 36 -5.99 -5.45 9.42
C VAL A 36 -6.31 -5.50 10.90
N SER A 37 -7.53 -5.94 11.20
CA SER A 37 -7.99 -6.12 12.57
C SER A 37 -7.06 -7.09 13.32
N PRO A 38 -6.69 -6.82 14.59
CA PRO A 38 -5.74 -7.63 15.36
C PRO A 38 -6.04 -9.13 15.34
N ARG A 39 -7.32 -9.51 15.36
CA ARG A 39 -7.79 -10.91 15.34
C ARG A 39 -7.41 -11.67 14.07
N PHE A 40 -7.11 -10.95 12.98
CA PHE A 40 -6.85 -11.52 11.66
C PHE A 40 -5.42 -11.26 11.15
N ARG A 41 -4.54 -10.70 11.98
CA ARG A 41 -3.12 -10.49 11.67
C ARG A 41 -2.37 -11.83 11.57
N GLY A 42 -1.18 -11.82 10.96
CA GLY A 42 -0.33 -13.02 10.81
C GLY A 42 -0.78 -14.02 9.74
N ASN A 43 -1.98 -13.87 9.16
CA ASN A 43 -2.56 -14.81 8.21
C ASN A 43 -2.41 -14.38 6.73
N GLY A 44 -1.55 -13.39 6.44
CA GLY A 44 -1.35 -12.86 5.09
C GLY A 44 -2.53 -12.09 4.51
N LEU A 45 -3.51 -11.70 5.33
CA LEU A 45 -4.75 -11.05 4.87
C LEU A 45 -4.48 -9.76 4.09
N ALA A 46 -3.61 -8.88 4.59
CA ALA A 46 -3.24 -7.64 3.90
C ALA A 46 -2.75 -7.88 2.47
N PHE A 47 -1.89 -8.89 2.27
CA PHE A 47 -1.36 -9.22 0.96
C PHE A 47 -2.41 -9.81 0.03
N ARG A 48 -3.31 -10.65 0.56
CA ARG A 48 -4.44 -11.17 -0.23
C ARG A 48 -5.38 -10.05 -0.67
N MET A 49 -5.72 -9.13 0.22
CA MET A 49 -6.54 -7.96 -0.11
C MET A 49 -5.88 -7.10 -1.20
N LEU A 50 -4.56 -6.89 -1.12
CA LEU A 50 -3.82 -6.11 -2.10
C LEU A 50 -3.80 -6.79 -3.47
N LYS A 51 -3.58 -8.11 -3.52
CA LYS A 51 -3.61 -8.89 -4.76
C LYS A 51 -5.00 -8.86 -5.41
N GLU A 52 -6.03 -9.15 -4.62
CA GLU A 52 -7.43 -9.10 -5.06
C GLU A 52 -7.82 -7.71 -5.59
N LEU A 53 -7.30 -6.66 -4.97
CA LEU A 53 -7.52 -5.29 -5.43
C LEU A 53 -6.87 -5.07 -6.81
N LEU A 54 -5.60 -5.46 -6.98
CA LEU A 54 -4.82 -5.27 -8.22
C LEU A 54 -5.32 -6.13 -9.39
N GLU A 55 -6.02 -7.24 -9.12
CA GLU A 55 -6.58 -8.12 -10.17
C GLU A 55 -7.88 -7.57 -10.80
N ARG A 56 -8.37 -6.42 -10.34
CA ARG A 56 -9.61 -5.83 -10.87
C ARG A 56 -9.38 -5.23 -12.24
N GLU A 57 -10.34 -5.47 -13.15
CA GLU A 57 -10.34 -4.89 -14.50
C GLU A 57 -10.18 -3.37 -14.51
N ALA A 58 -10.79 -2.67 -13.54
CA ALA A 58 -10.67 -1.22 -13.42
C ALA A 58 -9.23 -0.71 -13.17
N LEU A 59 -8.30 -1.60 -12.85
CA LEU A 59 -6.90 -1.32 -12.58
C LEU A 59 -5.96 -2.03 -13.57
N SER A 60 -6.47 -2.53 -14.70
CA SER A 60 -5.67 -3.23 -15.72
C SER A 60 -4.53 -2.39 -16.28
N GLU A 61 -4.71 -1.07 -16.36
CA GLU A 61 -3.72 -0.12 -16.89
C GLU A 61 -2.73 0.36 -15.82
N VAL A 62 -2.86 -0.07 -14.57
CA VAL A 62 -1.94 0.29 -13.50
C VAL A 62 -0.62 -0.45 -13.69
N LYS A 63 0.46 0.32 -13.79
CA LYS A 63 1.84 -0.16 -13.99
C LYS A 63 2.70 -0.01 -12.75
N SER A 64 2.24 0.72 -11.74
CA SER A 64 2.98 0.89 -10.50
C SER A 64 2.06 1.07 -9.30
N VAL A 65 2.51 0.58 -8.16
CA VAL A 65 1.92 0.88 -6.85
C VAL A 65 2.82 1.85 -6.12
N GLU A 66 2.23 2.89 -5.54
CA GLU A 66 2.90 3.79 -4.61
C GLU A 66 2.25 3.72 -3.23
N THR A 67 3.05 3.92 -2.20
CA THR A 67 2.58 4.06 -0.81
C THR A 67 3.59 4.88 -0.04
N THR A 68 3.15 5.55 1.02
CA THR A 68 4.07 6.10 2.02
C THR A 68 4.19 5.16 3.21
N ILE A 69 5.39 5.03 3.76
CA ILE A 69 5.69 4.15 4.90
C ILE A 69 6.66 4.89 5.84
N THR A 70 6.34 4.94 7.13
CA THR A 70 7.27 5.38 8.18
C THR A 70 8.34 4.33 8.46
N GLU A 71 9.49 4.71 8.99
CA GLU A 71 10.59 3.76 9.27
C GLU A 71 10.16 2.61 10.21
N ASP A 72 9.33 2.92 11.20
CA ASP A 72 8.87 2.01 12.25
C ASP A 72 7.77 1.02 11.80
N ASN A 73 7.11 1.27 10.65
CA ASN A 73 6.01 0.46 10.17
C ASN A 73 6.50 -0.81 9.43
N GLN A 74 7.13 -1.71 10.20
CA GLN A 74 7.69 -2.97 9.73
C GLN A 74 6.65 -3.87 9.04
N ALA A 75 5.38 -3.78 9.43
CA ALA A 75 4.30 -4.54 8.81
C ALA A 75 4.02 -4.09 7.37
N SER A 76 3.95 -2.78 7.13
CA SER A 76 3.82 -2.22 5.78
C SER A 76 5.08 -2.50 4.95
N TRP A 77 6.28 -2.33 5.52
CA TRP A 77 7.51 -2.69 4.82
C TRP A 77 7.52 -4.14 4.34
N ALA A 78 7.13 -5.09 5.21
CA ALA A 78 7.05 -6.49 4.83
C ALA A 78 5.99 -6.74 3.73
N LEU A 79 4.84 -6.08 3.82
CA LEU A 79 3.77 -6.18 2.82
C LEU A 79 4.24 -5.73 1.44
N PHE A 80 4.81 -4.53 1.35
CA PHE A 80 5.18 -3.92 0.08
C PHE A 80 6.48 -4.48 -0.50
N LYS A 81 7.46 -4.89 0.34
CA LYS A 81 8.61 -5.68 -0.14
C LYS A 81 8.17 -7.02 -0.74
N LYS A 82 7.13 -7.66 -0.19
CA LYS A 82 6.58 -8.89 -0.77
C LYS A 82 5.94 -8.63 -2.14
N LEU A 83 5.21 -7.52 -2.30
CA LEU A 83 4.67 -7.11 -3.60
C LEU A 83 5.80 -6.87 -4.60
N ASP A 84 6.82 -6.12 -4.21
CA ASP A 84 7.99 -5.82 -5.05
C ASP A 84 8.72 -7.10 -5.47
N ALA A 85 8.92 -8.04 -4.55
CA ALA A 85 9.55 -9.33 -4.85
C ALA A 85 8.79 -10.14 -5.91
N MET A 86 7.45 -10.13 -5.88
CA MET A 86 6.65 -10.77 -6.93
C MET A 86 6.80 -10.07 -8.29
N ASN A 87 7.04 -8.75 -8.26
CA ASN A 87 7.22 -7.93 -9.44
C ASN A 87 8.70 -7.72 -9.86
N GLY A 88 9.62 -8.48 -9.27
CA GLY A 88 11.01 -8.53 -9.72
C GLY A 88 12.02 -7.71 -8.90
N ASN A 89 11.61 -7.12 -7.77
CA ASN A 89 12.48 -6.31 -6.90
C ASN A 89 13.07 -5.08 -7.61
N HIS A 90 12.22 -4.35 -8.33
CA HIS A 90 12.61 -3.10 -9.01
C HIS A 90 12.08 -1.85 -8.31
N GLY A 91 11.47 -2.01 -7.14
CA GLY A 91 10.92 -0.90 -6.39
C GLY A 91 11.99 0.08 -5.91
N GLN A 92 11.59 1.34 -5.80
CA GLN A 92 12.45 2.46 -5.41
C GLN A 92 11.86 3.17 -4.21
N VAL A 93 12.71 3.44 -3.23
CA VAL A 93 12.34 4.18 -2.01
C VAL A 93 12.98 5.56 -2.07
N SER A 94 12.18 6.61 -1.92
CA SER A 94 12.63 7.99 -1.82
C SER A 94 12.07 8.66 -0.56
N THR A 95 12.75 9.71 -0.10
CA THR A 95 12.21 10.57 0.96
C THR A 95 11.09 11.42 0.38
N PHE A 96 9.89 11.36 0.96
CA PHE A 96 8.72 12.08 0.46
C PHE A 96 8.37 13.27 1.34
N LEU A 97 8.16 13.03 2.63
CA LEU A 97 7.92 14.08 3.62
C LEU A 97 9.00 14.00 4.70
N ASP A 98 10.02 14.84 4.56
CA ASP A 98 11.11 14.96 5.53
C ASP A 98 10.61 15.56 6.87
N GLU A 99 10.92 14.88 7.98
CA GLU A 99 10.56 15.24 9.36
C GLU A 99 10.95 16.69 9.73
N LYS A 100 12.10 17.16 9.25
CA LYS A 100 12.64 18.48 9.60
C LYS A 100 12.10 19.57 8.67
N ALA A 101 12.03 19.30 7.37
CA ALA A 101 11.59 20.28 6.39
C ALA A 101 10.07 20.48 6.38
N HIS A 102 9.27 19.43 6.62
CA HIS A 102 7.81 19.47 6.43
C HIS A 102 7.02 19.43 7.74
N PHE A 103 7.52 18.74 8.76
CA PHE A 103 6.77 18.52 10.01
C PHE A 103 7.32 19.24 11.23
N LYS A 104 8.40 20.03 11.10
CA LYS A 104 9.07 20.73 12.21
C LYS A 104 9.38 19.79 13.39
N GLY A 105 9.70 18.53 13.11
CA GLY A 105 9.99 17.49 14.12
C GLY A 105 8.78 16.93 14.86
N LYS A 106 7.55 17.07 14.34
CA LYS A 106 6.33 16.52 14.99
C LYS A 106 5.89 15.14 14.49
N HIS A 107 6.44 14.68 13.37
CA HIS A 107 6.07 13.43 12.73
C HIS A 107 7.29 12.81 12.04
N ASP A 108 7.36 11.48 12.07
CA ASP A 108 8.44 10.72 11.46
C ASP A 108 8.53 10.95 9.96
N THR A 109 9.73 10.80 9.40
CA THR A 109 9.95 10.90 7.95
C THR A 109 9.15 9.82 7.22
N GLU A 110 8.32 10.23 6.26
CA GLU A 110 7.60 9.29 5.40
C GLU A 110 8.40 9.01 4.12
N PHE A 111 8.68 7.72 3.90
CA PHE A 111 9.30 7.24 2.68
C PHE A 111 8.23 6.90 1.65
N LEU A 112 8.38 7.41 0.42
CA LEU A 112 7.58 6.96 -0.71
C LEU A 112 8.24 5.71 -1.30
N TYR A 113 7.50 4.62 -1.34
CA TYR A 113 7.92 3.38 -1.99
C TYR A 113 7.12 3.22 -3.29
N ARG A 114 7.80 3.33 -4.43
CA ARG A 114 7.23 3.07 -5.76
C ARG A 114 7.64 1.69 -6.25
N ILE A 115 6.66 0.86 -6.59
CA ILE A 115 6.84 -0.54 -7.00
C ILE A 115 6.27 -0.72 -8.41
N PRO A 116 7.12 -0.91 -9.43
CA PRO A 116 6.66 -1.31 -10.76
C PRO A 116 5.95 -2.68 -10.72
N LEU A 117 4.85 -2.82 -11.45
CA LEU A 117 4.15 -4.08 -11.64
C LEU A 117 4.59 -4.76 -12.95
N LYS A 118 4.57 -6.09 -12.99
CA LYS A 118 4.88 -6.90 -14.18
C LYS A 118 3.68 -7.09 -15.09
#